data_AF-A0A522CZT1-F1
#
_entry.id   AF-A0A522CZT1-F1
#
_cell.length_a   1.000
_cell.length_b   1.000
_cell.length_c   1.000
_cell.angle_alpha   90.00
_cell.angle_beta   90.00
_cell.angle_gamma   90.00
#
_symmetry.space_group_name_H-M   'P 1'
#
loop_
_entity.id
_entity.type
_entity.pdbx_description
1 polymer ?
#
loop_
_entity_poly.entity_id
_entity_poly.type
_entity_poly.pdbx_seq_one_letter_code
_entity_poly.pdbx_strand_id
1 'polypeptide(L)'
;MSYKLKIAAIILIMLGAFTFTGCSDEEGTETTTYAIGDTGPSGAGIVFYVTDGGLHGLEVAPVDQSAGAAWSDITIGLIGTTGTAIGTGSANTDAIIGQIGSSSSAAKICRDYRAVEEGDWVLPSMDELNAIYVGLQTIVWNPETGLIHLNETELRF
;
A
#
# COMPACT_ATOMS: atom_id res chain seq x y z
N MET A 1 14.96 57.07 24.35
CA MET A 1 15.29 56.30 23.14
C MET A 1 16.76 55.86 23.25
N SER A 2 17.03 54.80 24.03
CA SER A 2 17.32 53.41 23.64
C SER A 2 18.59 53.22 22.80
N TYR A 3 19.59 52.57 23.44
CA TYR A 3 20.96 52.36 23.01
C TYR A 3 21.06 51.37 21.85
N LYS A 4 21.76 51.72 20.76
CA LYS A 4 22.24 50.73 19.79
C LYS A 4 23.76 50.67 19.85
N LEU A 5 24.23 49.71 20.65
CA LEU A 5 25.53 49.06 20.61
C LEU A 5 25.99 48.87 19.15
N LYS A 6 27.14 49.45 18.81
CA LYS A 6 28.01 48.96 17.74
C LYS A 6 29.37 48.70 18.37
N ILE A 7 29.47 47.58 19.07
CA ILE A 7 30.73 47.12 19.67
C ILE A 7 31.60 46.57 18.54
N ALA A 8 32.72 47.24 18.37
CA ALA A 8 33.88 46.77 17.62
C ALA A 8 34.65 45.72 18.43
N ALA A 9 35.45 44.96 17.69
CA ALA A 9 36.53 44.07 18.13
C ALA A 9 36.11 42.73 18.75
N ILE A 10 36.55 41.63 18.13
CA ILE A 10 37.34 40.56 18.76
C ILE A 10 37.67 39.46 17.71
N ILE A 11 38.98 39.29 17.50
CA ILE A 11 39.69 38.07 17.06
C ILE A 11 39.89 37.81 15.55
N LEU A 12 41.05 38.29 15.12
CA LEU A 12 41.99 37.72 14.15
C LEU A 12 42.38 36.27 14.56
N ILE A 13 42.13 35.24 13.74
CA ILE A 13 42.90 33.96 13.72
C ILE A 13 42.69 33.24 12.36
N MET A 14 43.77 33.23 11.59
CA MET A 14 44.31 32.14 10.77
C MET A 14 43.57 31.61 9.53
N LEU A 15 44.21 31.90 8.40
CA LEU A 15 44.37 31.06 7.21
C LEU A 15 44.34 29.56 7.57
N GLY A 16 43.23 28.91 7.26
CA GLY A 16 43.11 27.46 7.19
C GLY A 16 42.09 27.20 6.11
N ALA A 17 42.48 26.48 5.06
CA ALA A 17 41.55 26.04 4.03
C ALA A 17 40.39 25.35 4.74
N PHE A 18 39.23 26.01 4.78
CA PHE A 18 37.98 25.35 5.10
C PHE A 18 37.72 24.49 3.87
N THR A 19 38.34 23.31 3.82
CA THR A 19 37.76 22.23 3.05
C THR A 19 36.39 22.08 3.67
N PHE A 20 35.37 22.60 2.98
CA PHE A 20 34.08 21.94 2.98
C PHE A 20 34.43 20.51 2.58
N THR A 21 34.74 19.66 3.57
CA THR A 21 34.32 18.28 3.46
C THR A 21 32.83 18.47 3.31
N GLY A 22 32.37 18.44 2.06
CA GLY A 22 30.97 18.16 1.82
C GLY A 22 30.71 16.99 2.74
N CYS A 23 29.88 17.21 3.75
CA CYS A 23 29.12 16.09 4.25
C CYS A 23 28.49 15.57 2.97
N SER A 24 28.95 14.42 2.50
CA SER A 24 28.17 13.69 1.53
C SER A 24 26.79 13.66 2.18
N ASP A 25 25.84 14.41 1.62
CA ASP A 25 24.45 14.06 1.79
C ASP A 25 24.39 12.69 1.13
N GLU A 26 24.73 11.66 1.91
CA GLU A 26 24.23 10.33 1.69
C GLU A 26 22.73 10.53 1.88
N GLU A 27 22.06 10.91 0.79
CA GLU A 27 20.63 10.71 0.65
C GLU A 27 20.47 9.18 0.62
N GLY A 28 20.60 8.59 1.81
CA GLY A 28 20.16 7.25 2.07
C GLY A 28 18.68 7.29 1.80
N THR A 29 18.28 6.74 0.66
CA THR A 29 16.88 6.48 0.37
C THR A 29 16.46 5.43 1.41
N GLU A 30 16.03 5.86 2.59
CA GLU A 30 15.45 5.00 3.60
C GLU A 30 14.33 4.24 2.91
N THR A 31 14.60 2.97 2.63
CA THR A 31 13.70 2.19 1.79
C THR A 31 12.59 1.73 2.70
N THR A 32 11.44 2.41 2.62
CA THR A 32 10.27 2.06 3.43
C THR A 32 9.83 0.63 3.09
N THR A 33 9.76 -0.20 4.11
CA THR A 33 9.22 -1.57 4.03
C THR A 33 7.88 -1.62 4.77
N TYR A 34 7.02 -2.53 4.35
CA TYR A 34 5.70 -2.73 4.93
C TYR A 34 5.53 -4.18 5.37
N ALA A 35 4.85 -4.38 6.51
CA ALA A 35 4.41 -5.67 6.99
C ALA A 35 2.92 -5.90 6.67
N ILE A 36 2.49 -7.17 6.74
CA ILE A 36 1.07 -7.51 6.65
C ILE A 36 0.32 -6.79 7.78
N GLY A 37 -0.76 -6.10 7.42
CA GLY A 37 -1.60 -5.31 8.33
C GLY A 37 -1.28 -3.83 8.40
N ASP A 38 -0.14 -3.38 7.86
CA ASP A 38 0.19 -1.96 7.78
C ASP A 38 -0.75 -1.22 6.82
N THR A 39 -0.94 0.08 7.05
CA THR A 39 -1.40 0.97 5.98
C THR A 39 -0.29 1.07 4.93
N GLY A 40 -0.60 0.61 3.72
CA GLY A 40 0.37 0.55 2.63
C GLY A 40 0.68 1.92 2.02
N PRO A 41 1.59 1.96 1.02
CA PRO A 41 1.99 3.18 0.33
C PRO A 41 0.83 3.98 -0.30
N SER A 42 -0.33 3.38 -0.60
CA SER A 42 -1.49 4.16 -1.07
C SER A 42 -2.07 5.13 -0.02
N GLY A 43 -1.65 5.00 1.25
CA GLY A 43 -2.16 5.78 2.37
C GLY A 43 -3.57 5.39 2.82
N ALA A 44 -4.16 4.35 2.23
CA ALA A 44 -5.52 3.91 2.53
C ALA A 44 -5.69 2.39 2.62
N GLY A 45 -5.01 1.65 1.75
CA GLY A 45 -5.09 0.19 1.71
C GLY A 45 -4.36 -0.48 2.87
N ILE A 46 -4.79 -1.70 3.19
CA ILE A 46 -4.13 -2.56 4.17
C ILE A 46 -3.27 -3.57 3.41
N VAL A 47 -2.00 -3.68 3.79
CA VAL A 47 -1.08 -4.64 3.18
C VAL A 47 -1.50 -6.06 3.57
N PHE A 48 -1.79 -6.92 2.59
CA PHE A 48 -2.17 -8.32 2.83
C PHE A 48 -1.18 -9.32 2.22
N TYR A 49 -0.29 -8.87 1.36
CA TYR A 49 0.74 -9.68 0.71
C TYR A 49 2.01 -8.85 0.54
N VAL A 50 3.16 -9.45 0.87
CA VAL A 50 4.47 -8.79 0.81
C VAL A 50 5.46 -9.68 0.07
N THR A 51 6.33 -9.05 -0.72
CA THR A 51 7.50 -9.67 -1.34
C THR A 51 8.74 -8.83 -1.04
N ASP A 52 9.91 -9.40 -1.31
CA ASP A 52 11.19 -8.69 -1.21
C ASP A 52 11.43 -8.04 0.16
N GLY A 53 11.00 -8.74 1.23
CA GLY A 53 11.14 -8.25 2.60
C GLY A 53 10.25 -7.07 2.97
N GLY A 54 9.15 -6.84 2.23
CA GLY A 54 8.20 -5.75 2.48
C GLY A 54 8.39 -4.53 1.56
N LEU A 55 9.32 -4.61 0.60
CA LEU A 55 9.54 -3.55 -0.39
C LEU A 55 8.43 -3.48 -1.45
N HIS A 56 7.81 -4.63 -1.72
CA HIS A 56 6.77 -4.78 -2.71
C HIS A 56 5.63 -5.61 -2.11
N GLY A 57 4.44 -5.51 -2.70
CA GLY A 57 3.28 -6.19 -2.14
C GLY A 57 1.98 -5.78 -2.80
N LEU A 58 0.88 -6.22 -2.18
CA LEU A 58 -0.47 -5.87 -2.57
C LEU A 58 -1.26 -5.36 -1.36
N GLU A 59 -2.15 -4.42 -1.65
CA GLU A 59 -3.04 -3.81 -0.67
C GLU A 59 -4.50 -4.16 -0.97
N VAL A 60 -5.30 -4.26 0.09
CA VAL A 60 -6.75 -4.43 0.01
C VAL A 60 -7.45 -3.19 0.57
N ALA A 61 -8.57 -2.82 -0.03
CA ALA A 61 -9.39 -1.74 0.50
C ALA A 61 -9.83 -2.06 1.95
N PRO A 62 -9.80 -1.09 2.87
CA PRO A 62 -10.14 -1.33 4.28
C PRO A 62 -11.63 -1.64 4.50
N VAL A 63 -12.47 -1.44 3.49
CA VAL A 63 -13.91 -1.70 3.52
C VAL A 63 -14.35 -2.43 2.26
N ASP A 64 -15.38 -3.26 2.40
CA ASP A 64 -16.06 -3.89 1.27
C ASP A 64 -16.71 -2.82 0.38
N GLN A 65 -16.55 -2.98 -0.93
CA GLN A 65 -17.08 -2.07 -1.94
C GLN A 65 -18.51 -2.43 -2.35
N SER A 66 -18.95 -3.68 -2.11
CA SER A 66 -20.34 -4.09 -2.35
C SER A 66 -20.67 -5.43 -1.71
N ALA A 67 -21.71 -5.45 -0.86
CA ALA A 67 -22.18 -6.66 -0.18
C ALA A 67 -22.92 -7.66 -1.10
N GLY A 68 -23.15 -7.33 -2.37
CA GLY A 68 -24.02 -8.14 -3.24
C GLY A 68 -23.76 -8.05 -4.74
N ALA A 69 -22.71 -7.36 -5.18
CA ALA A 69 -22.35 -7.35 -6.59
C ALA A 69 -21.79 -8.71 -7.02
N ALA A 70 -22.31 -9.25 -8.12
CA ALA A 70 -21.69 -10.41 -8.75
C ALA A 70 -20.33 -10.01 -9.34
N TRP A 71 -19.38 -10.94 -9.37
CA TRP A 71 -18.05 -10.71 -9.95
C TRP A 71 -18.14 -10.19 -11.38
N SER A 72 -19.03 -10.80 -12.18
CA SER A 72 -19.51 -10.31 -13.48
C SER A 72 -21.04 -10.21 -13.46
N ASP A 73 -21.60 -9.21 -14.13
CA ASP A 73 -23.03 -9.04 -14.38
C ASP A 73 -23.47 -9.70 -15.71
N ILE A 74 -22.55 -10.32 -16.44
CA ILE A 74 -22.81 -11.06 -17.68
C ILE A 74 -22.90 -12.56 -17.39
N THR A 75 -24.07 -13.15 -17.67
CA THR A 75 -24.36 -14.58 -17.41
C THR A 75 -24.43 -15.44 -18.67
N ILE A 76 -24.47 -14.83 -19.85
CA ILE A 76 -24.72 -15.51 -21.14
C ILE A 76 -23.44 -15.93 -21.88
N GLY A 77 -22.26 -15.60 -21.36
CA GLY A 77 -20.98 -15.90 -21.99
C GLY A 77 -19.85 -16.03 -20.97
N LEU A 78 -18.93 -16.95 -21.24
CA LEU A 78 -17.73 -17.13 -20.43
C LEU A 78 -16.74 -15.98 -20.68
N ILE A 79 -16.04 -15.55 -19.62
CA ILE A 79 -14.96 -14.55 -19.70
C ILE A 79 -13.74 -15.13 -20.46
N GLY A 80 -13.52 -16.44 -20.35
CA GLY A 80 -12.54 -17.20 -21.11
C GLY A 80 -11.09 -17.16 -20.58
N THR A 81 -10.60 -16.02 -20.10
CA THR A 81 -9.14 -15.81 -19.85
C THR A 81 -8.80 -15.30 -18.45
N THR A 82 -9.37 -15.90 -17.40
CA THR A 82 -9.02 -15.55 -16.01
C THR A 82 -7.95 -16.47 -15.42
N GLY A 83 -7.03 -15.91 -14.64
CA GLY A 83 -6.08 -16.64 -13.81
C GLY A 83 -6.52 -16.71 -12.34
N THR A 84 -5.96 -17.64 -11.57
CA THR A 84 -6.19 -17.70 -10.11
C THR A 84 -5.03 -17.14 -9.30
N ALA A 85 -3.83 -17.12 -9.86
CA ALA A 85 -2.59 -16.82 -9.17
C ALA A 85 -2.48 -15.36 -8.69
N ILE A 86 -1.66 -15.15 -7.66
CA ILE A 86 -1.30 -13.80 -7.19
C ILE A 86 -0.72 -12.98 -8.35
N GLY A 87 -1.18 -11.73 -8.47
CA GLY A 87 -0.86 -10.81 -9.55
C GLY A 87 -1.80 -10.89 -10.75
N THR A 88 -2.75 -11.83 -10.79
CA THR A 88 -3.69 -11.96 -11.93
C THR A 88 -4.98 -11.16 -11.77
N GLY A 89 -5.26 -10.59 -10.60
CA GLY A 89 -6.50 -9.85 -10.31
C GLY A 89 -6.76 -8.69 -11.29
N SER A 90 -5.72 -7.95 -11.69
CA SER A 90 -5.87 -6.85 -12.65
C SER A 90 -6.31 -7.31 -14.03
N ALA A 91 -5.64 -8.32 -14.60
CA ALA A 91 -6.00 -8.87 -15.89
C ALA A 91 -7.41 -9.51 -15.87
N ASN A 92 -7.77 -10.16 -14.77
CA ASN A 92 -9.11 -10.71 -14.58
C ASN A 92 -10.18 -9.61 -14.55
N THR A 93 -9.90 -8.53 -13.81
CA THR A 93 -10.78 -7.35 -13.70
C THR A 93 -11.05 -6.76 -15.08
N ASP A 94 -10.00 -6.57 -15.88
CA ASP A 94 -10.13 -6.05 -17.24
C ASP A 94 -10.90 -7.00 -18.16
N ALA A 95 -10.66 -8.31 -18.05
CA ALA A 95 -11.39 -9.31 -18.83
C ALA A 95 -12.89 -9.32 -18.52
N ILE A 96 -13.28 -9.14 -17.25
CA ILE A 96 -14.69 -9.05 -16.84
C ILE A 96 -15.33 -7.74 -17.33
N ILE A 97 -14.65 -6.61 -17.16
CA ILE A 97 -15.14 -5.30 -17.62
C ILE A 97 -15.27 -5.28 -19.15
N GLY A 98 -14.37 -5.97 -19.86
CA GLY A 98 -14.37 -6.06 -21.32
C GLY A 98 -15.52 -6.89 -21.92
N GLN A 99 -16.31 -7.60 -21.11
CA GLN A 99 -17.48 -8.32 -21.61
C GLN A 99 -18.52 -7.34 -22.16
N ILE A 100 -19.08 -7.65 -23.35
CA ILE A 100 -20.10 -6.81 -23.98
C ILE A 100 -21.32 -6.70 -23.06
N GLY A 101 -21.67 -5.47 -22.70
CA GLY A 101 -22.81 -5.14 -21.83
C GLY A 101 -22.50 -5.10 -20.34
N SER A 102 -21.26 -5.39 -19.92
CA SER A 102 -20.82 -5.27 -18.53
C SER A 102 -20.91 -3.81 -18.08
N SER A 103 -21.55 -3.54 -16.94
CA SER A 103 -21.75 -2.16 -16.46
C SER A 103 -21.82 -1.99 -14.94
N SER A 104 -22.10 -3.07 -14.22
CA SER A 104 -22.39 -3.05 -12.78
C SER A 104 -21.71 -4.20 -12.01
N SER A 105 -20.75 -4.86 -12.65
CA SER A 105 -19.96 -5.95 -12.06
C SER A 105 -19.10 -5.47 -10.88
N ALA A 106 -18.80 -6.36 -9.94
CA ALA A 106 -17.86 -6.08 -8.85
C ALA A 106 -16.48 -5.68 -9.39
N ALA A 107 -16.05 -6.25 -10.53
CA ALA A 107 -14.85 -5.84 -11.24
C ALA A 107 -14.86 -4.33 -11.57
N LYS A 108 -15.98 -3.84 -12.12
CA LYS A 108 -16.13 -2.42 -12.42
C LYS A 108 -16.16 -1.56 -11.17
N ILE A 109 -16.84 -1.99 -10.11
CA ILE A 109 -16.86 -1.30 -8.81
C ILE A 109 -15.43 -1.15 -8.26
N CYS A 110 -14.64 -2.23 -8.26
CA CYS A 110 -13.25 -2.20 -7.81
C CYS A 110 -12.39 -1.29 -8.69
N ARG A 111 -12.53 -1.35 -10.02
CA ARG A 111 -11.76 -0.51 -10.95
C ARG A 111 -12.12 0.97 -10.86
N ASP A 112 -13.37 1.28 -10.52
CA ASP A 112 -13.85 2.65 -10.33
C ASP A 112 -13.60 3.18 -8.90
N TYR A 113 -13.17 2.32 -7.96
CA TYR A 113 -12.82 2.73 -6.60
C TYR A 113 -11.64 3.71 -6.61
N ARG A 114 -11.77 4.79 -5.85
CA ARG A 114 -10.75 5.83 -5.70
C ARG A 114 -10.54 6.09 -4.21
N ALA A 115 -9.40 5.66 -3.71
CA ALA A 115 -8.94 5.95 -2.36
C ALA A 115 -8.27 7.34 -2.31
N VAL A 116 -7.52 7.62 -1.24
CA VAL A 116 -6.84 8.93 -1.04
C VAL A 116 -5.88 9.24 -2.20
N GLU A 117 -5.26 8.22 -2.78
CA GLU A 117 -4.55 8.30 -4.06
C GLU A 117 -5.26 7.49 -5.16
N GLU A 118 -5.03 7.86 -6.43
CA GLU A 118 -5.49 7.10 -7.59
C GLU A 118 -4.71 5.79 -7.69
N GLY A 119 -5.20 4.75 -7.01
CA GLY A 119 -4.65 3.39 -7.07
C GLY A 119 -5.24 2.57 -8.22
N ASP A 120 -4.45 1.63 -8.74
CA ASP A 120 -4.89 0.61 -9.70
C ASP A 120 -5.71 -0.49 -9.01
N TRP A 121 -6.82 -0.11 -8.37
CA TRP A 121 -7.68 -1.03 -7.63
C TRP A 121 -8.34 -2.07 -8.56
N VAL A 122 -8.41 -3.31 -8.07
CA VAL A 122 -8.83 -4.49 -8.85
C VAL A 122 -9.72 -5.41 -8.02
N LEU A 123 -10.53 -6.21 -8.71
CA LEU A 123 -11.16 -7.37 -8.10
C LEU A 123 -10.09 -8.46 -7.90
N PRO A 124 -9.95 -9.03 -6.69
CA PRO A 124 -8.91 -10.01 -6.42
C PRO A 124 -9.13 -11.29 -7.25
N SER A 125 -8.04 -11.92 -7.67
CA SER A 125 -8.03 -13.32 -8.09
C SER A 125 -8.33 -14.26 -6.91
N MET A 126 -8.53 -15.54 -7.20
CA MET A 126 -8.83 -16.53 -6.16
C MET A 126 -7.71 -16.63 -5.12
N ASP A 127 -6.45 -16.67 -5.54
CA ASP A 127 -5.31 -16.81 -4.61
C ASP A 127 -5.04 -15.50 -3.86
N GLU A 128 -5.32 -14.33 -4.47
CA GLU A 128 -5.31 -13.04 -3.76
C GLU A 128 -6.42 -12.97 -2.72
N LEU A 129 -7.64 -13.43 -3.02
CA LEU A 129 -8.73 -13.47 -2.07
C LEU A 129 -8.40 -14.40 -0.88
N ASN A 130 -7.80 -15.55 -1.17
CA ASN A 130 -7.31 -16.46 -0.13
C ASN A 130 -6.20 -15.79 0.71
N ALA A 131 -5.27 -15.07 0.10
CA ALA A 131 -4.23 -14.33 0.80
C ALA A 131 -4.80 -13.20 1.67
N ILE A 132 -5.81 -12.47 1.20
CA ILE A 132 -6.55 -11.48 2.00
C ILE A 132 -7.16 -12.17 3.23
N TYR A 133 -7.84 -13.30 3.05
CA TYR A 133 -8.48 -14.02 4.15
C TYR A 133 -7.47 -14.50 5.19
N VAL A 134 -6.40 -15.15 4.77
CA VAL A 134 -5.35 -15.65 5.67
C VAL A 134 -4.59 -14.50 6.34
N GLY A 135 -4.14 -13.52 5.56
CA GLY A 135 -3.41 -12.36 6.07
C GLY A 135 -4.22 -11.56 7.09
N LEU A 136 -5.49 -11.29 6.83
CA LEU A 136 -6.35 -10.56 7.77
C LEU A 136 -6.76 -11.40 8.99
N GLN A 137 -6.88 -12.73 8.89
CA GLN A 137 -7.07 -13.59 10.07
C GLN A 137 -5.87 -13.61 11.00
N THR A 138 -4.68 -13.36 10.47
CA THR A 138 -3.51 -13.16 11.33
C THR A 138 -3.55 -11.83 12.07
N ILE A 139 -4.46 -10.89 11.80
CA ILE A 139 -4.53 -9.62 12.52
C ILE A 139 -5.55 -9.70 13.65
N VAL A 140 -5.08 -9.70 14.89
CA VAL A 140 -5.91 -9.68 16.09
C VAL A 140 -5.95 -8.26 16.65
N TRP A 141 -7.14 -7.68 16.69
CA TRP A 141 -7.38 -6.43 17.42
C TRP A 141 -7.32 -6.67 18.93
N ASN A 142 -6.45 -5.94 19.63
CA ASN A 142 -6.42 -5.93 21.08
C ASN A 142 -7.25 -4.74 21.59
N PRO A 143 -8.44 -4.96 22.17
CA PRO A 143 -9.30 -3.89 22.67
C PRO A 143 -8.75 -3.20 23.93
N GLU A 144 -7.77 -3.79 24.61
CA GLU A 144 -7.15 -3.23 25.81
C GLU A 144 -6.04 -2.23 25.47
N THR A 145 -5.30 -2.47 24.39
CA THR A 145 -4.20 -1.61 23.95
C THR A 145 -4.57 -0.70 22.78
N GLY A 146 -5.66 -1.02 22.07
CA GLY A 146 -6.02 -0.34 20.82
C GLY A 146 -5.03 -0.62 19.68
N LEU A 147 -4.24 -1.69 19.82
CA LEU A 147 -3.23 -2.09 18.84
C LEU A 147 -3.69 -3.34 18.09
N ILE A 148 -3.26 -3.42 16.84
CA ILE A 148 -3.36 -4.61 15.99
C ILE A 148 -2.09 -5.43 16.17
N HIS A 149 -2.24 -6.71 16.53
CA HIS A 149 -1.14 -7.66 16.74
C HIS A 149 -1.28 -8.82 15.76
N LEU A 150 -0.15 -9.34 15.27
CA LEU A 150 -0.18 -10.57 14.49
C LEU A 150 -0.45 -11.77 15.41
N ASN A 151 -1.34 -12.68 15.00
CA ASN A 151 -1.55 -13.99 15.57
C ASN A 151 -0.25 -14.78 15.33
N GLU A 152 0.59 -14.80 16.37
CA GLU A 152 1.84 -15.58 16.38
C GLU A 152 1.59 -17.11 16.48
N THR A 153 0.33 -17.55 16.60
CA THR A 153 -0.03 -18.95 16.75
C THR A 153 0.03 -19.78 15.46
N GLU A 154 0.17 -19.18 14.28
CA GLU A 154 0.31 -19.92 13.01
C GLU A 154 1.69 -19.82 12.32
N LEU A 155 2.65 -19.04 12.87
CA LEU A 155 4.00 -18.92 12.28
C LEU A 155 5.00 -20.00 12.73
N ARG A 156 4.52 -21.15 13.20
CA ARG A 156 5.37 -22.32 13.45
C ARG A 156 5.26 -23.31 12.29
N PHE A 157 6.08 -23.08 11.26
CA PHE A 157 6.62 -24.18 10.46
C PHE A 157 7.90 -24.71 11.12
#